data_AF-A0AAD4BXN2-F1
#
_entry.id   AF-A0AAD4BXN2-F1
#
_cell.length_a   1.000
_cell.length_b   1.000
_cell.length_c   1.000
_cell.angle_alpha   90.00
_cell.angle_beta   90.00
_cell.angle_gamma   90.00
#
_symmetry.space_group_name_H-M   'P 1'
#
loop_
_entity.id
_entity.type
_entity.pdbx_description
1 polymer ?
#
loop_
_entity_poly.entity_id
_entity_poly.type
_entity_poly.pdbx_seq_one_letter_code
_entity_poly.pdbx_strand_id
1 'polypeptide(L)'
;PIPLPDLKQLKEAVLHRSLSQLTRRSTDLRVCPYEVPGGGVCRDKECGELHLSEVTREPSDAEVAAYVHGMLPRPWSGRCDVRAIEIALEGVRLHGGATDVDGRVREALGGLGIPMTERTLTA
;
A
#
# COMPACT_ATOMS: atom_id res chain seq x y z
N PRO A 1 -8.52 20.40 -9.90
CA PRO A 1 -8.15 18.98 -9.71
C PRO A 1 -6.73 18.87 -9.13
N ILE A 2 -6.50 17.89 -8.26
CA ILE A 2 -5.23 17.67 -7.57
C ILE A 2 -4.55 16.45 -8.22
N PRO A 3 -3.24 16.49 -8.51
CA PRO A 3 -2.53 15.31 -9.00
C PRO A 3 -2.56 14.20 -7.94
N LEU A 4 -2.82 12.97 -8.36
CA LEU A 4 -2.78 11.82 -7.45
C LEU A 4 -1.42 11.77 -6.72
N PRO A 5 -1.41 11.56 -5.39
CA PRO A 5 -0.17 11.37 -4.63
C PRO A 5 0.63 10.20 -5.21
N ASP A 6 1.94 10.38 -5.35
CA ASP A 6 2.81 9.28 -5.78
C ASP A 6 3.05 8.36 -4.59
N LEU A 7 2.50 7.14 -4.64
CA LEU A 7 2.62 6.14 -3.59
C LEU A 7 3.93 5.35 -3.69
N LYS A 8 4.79 5.58 -4.70
CA LYS A 8 6.06 4.86 -4.85
C LYS A 8 6.93 4.96 -3.60
N GLN A 9 7.07 6.18 -3.05
CA GLN A 9 7.86 6.39 -1.83
C GLN A 9 7.30 5.63 -0.63
N LEU A 10 5.97 5.58 -0.49
CA LEU A 10 5.33 4.81 0.58
C LEU A 10 5.58 3.30 0.39
N LYS A 11 5.41 2.80 -0.83
CA LYS A 11 5.65 1.38 -1.16
C LYS A 11 7.10 0.99 -0.92
N GLU A 12 8.06 1.81 -1.34
CA GLU A 12 9.49 1.62 -1.08
C GLU A 12 9.81 1.62 0.41
N ALA A 13 9.24 2.55 1.19
CA ALA A 13 9.45 2.62 2.62
C ALA A 13 8.91 1.37 3.35
N VAL A 14 7.71 0.90 2.96
CA VAL A 14 7.12 -0.32 3.52
C VAL A 14 7.95 -1.55 3.14
N LEU A 15 8.38 -1.66 1.88
CA LEU A 15 9.26 -2.73 1.43
C LEU A 15 10.58 -2.75 2.23
N HIS A 16 11.23 -1.60 2.38
CA HIS A 16 12.50 -1.50 3.11
C HIS A 16 12.32 -1.85 4.59
N ARG A 17 11.21 -1.45 5.20
CA ARG A 17 10.86 -1.81 6.58
C ARG A 17 10.65 -3.33 6.72
N SER A 18 9.89 -3.95 5.81
CA SER A 18 9.63 -5.39 5.81
C SER A 18 10.93 -6.18 5.64
N LEU A 19 11.76 -5.81 4.66
CA LEU A 19 13.07 -6.42 4.45
C LEU A 19 13.97 -6.27 5.68
N SER A 20 14.04 -5.08 6.29
CA SER A 20 14.84 -4.85 7.49
C SER A 20 14.38 -5.69 8.69
N GLN A 21 13.08 -5.94 8.83
CA GLN A 21 12.55 -6.79 9.89
C GLN A 21 12.91 -8.27 9.67
N LEU A 22 12.85 -8.72 8.43
CA LEU A 22 13.19 -10.09 8.05
C LEU A 22 14.69 -10.34 8.20
N THR A 23 15.55 -9.45 7.67
CA THR A 23 17.01 -9.59 7.76
C THR A 23 17.56 -9.42 9.17
N ARG A 24 16.87 -8.68 10.04
CA ARG A 24 17.25 -8.58 11.46
C ARG A 24 17.13 -9.91 12.20
N ARG A 25 16.28 -10.83 11.75
CA ARG A 25 16.07 -12.13 12.41
C ARG A 25 17.05 -13.21 11.93
N SER A 26 17.56 -13.10 10.69
CA SER A 26 18.38 -14.16 10.09
C SER A 26 19.38 -13.59 9.08
N THR A 27 20.67 -13.88 9.28
CA THR A 27 21.75 -13.55 8.31
C THR A 27 21.77 -14.49 7.09
N ASP A 28 21.10 -15.65 7.16
CA ASP A 28 21.05 -16.67 6.11
C ASP A 28 19.63 -16.86 5.53
N LEU A 29 18.96 -15.77 5.18
CA LEU A 29 17.61 -15.83 4.58
C LEU A 29 17.66 -16.51 3.20
N ARG A 30 17.00 -17.66 3.08
CA ARG A 30 16.73 -18.34 1.81
C ARG A 30 15.27 -18.16 1.44
N VAL A 31 14.98 -17.92 0.16
CA VAL A 31 13.60 -17.89 -0.34
C VAL A 31 12.98 -19.27 -0.20
N CYS A 32 11.75 -19.33 0.33
CA CYS A 32 10.99 -20.58 0.42
C CYS A 32 10.87 -21.23 -0.99
N PRO A 33 11.26 -22.50 -1.16
CA PRO A 33 11.28 -23.17 -2.46
C PRO A 33 9.88 -23.41 -3.01
N TYR A 34 8.84 -23.26 -2.18
CA TYR A 34 7.45 -23.29 -2.64
C TYR A 34 7.03 -21.96 -3.27
N GLU A 35 7.61 -20.83 -2.89
CA GLU A 35 7.21 -19.53 -3.46
C GLU A 35 8.00 -19.14 -4.72
N VAL A 36 8.95 -19.97 -5.16
CA VAL A 36 9.60 -19.79 -6.47
C VAL A 36 8.64 -20.17 -7.62
N PRO A 37 8.77 -19.60 -8.82
CA PRO A 37 7.90 -19.95 -9.95
C PRO A 37 7.87 -21.46 -10.22
N GLY A 38 6.67 -22.07 -10.13
CA GLY A 38 6.48 -23.53 -10.24
C GLY A 38 6.41 -24.26 -8.90
N GLY A 39 6.74 -23.58 -7.79
CA GLY A 39 6.45 -24.01 -6.44
C GLY A 39 4.99 -23.72 -6.07
N GLY A 40 4.43 -24.55 -5.19
CA GLY A 40 3.04 -24.41 -4.72
C GLY A 40 2.87 -23.37 -3.61
N VAL A 41 1.72 -23.38 -2.94
CA VAL A 41 1.53 -22.54 -1.75
C VAL A 41 2.19 -23.21 -0.55
N CYS A 42 3.14 -22.53 0.10
CA CYS A 42 3.66 -22.99 1.37
C CYS A 42 2.55 -22.95 2.44
N ARG A 43 2.34 -24.06 3.15
CA ARG A 43 1.29 -24.19 4.19
C ARG A 43 1.86 -24.25 5.61
N ASP A 44 3.18 -24.17 5.74
CA ASP A 44 3.86 -24.21 7.03
C ASP A 44 3.79 -22.84 7.71
N LYS A 45 3.28 -22.82 8.94
CA LYS A 45 3.12 -21.60 9.75
C LYS A 45 4.40 -21.22 10.49
N GLU A 46 5.33 -22.16 10.63
CA GLU A 46 6.62 -21.97 11.30
C GLU A 46 7.78 -22.06 10.30
N CYS A 47 7.51 -21.80 9.02
CA CYS A 47 8.54 -21.82 8.00
C CYS A 47 9.63 -20.79 8.33
N GLY A 48 10.85 -21.27 8.54
CA GLY A 48 12.02 -20.42 8.83
C GLY A 48 12.62 -19.75 7.59
N GLU A 49 12.01 -19.92 6.42
CA GLU A 49 12.47 -19.39 5.15
C GLU A 49 11.73 -18.10 4.76
N LEU A 50 12.31 -17.34 3.84
CA LEU A 50 11.76 -16.07 3.36
C LEU A 50 10.59 -16.33 2.41
N HIS A 51 9.41 -15.90 2.81
CA HIS A 51 8.24 -15.84 1.95
C HIS A 51 8.19 -14.48 1.23
N LEU A 52 8.22 -14.51 -0.10
CA LEU A 52 8.09 -13.32 -0.95
C LEU A 52 6.76 -12.62 -0.72
N SER A 53 5.70 -13.37 -0.39
CA SER A 53 4.40 -12.82 -0.02
C SER A 53 4.45 -11.87 1.20
N GLU A 54 5.37 -12.11 2.15
CA GLU A 54 5.60 -11.22 3.29
C GLU A 54 6.45 -9.99 2.92
N VAL A 55 7.32 -10.12 1.91
CA VAL A 55 8.16 -9.03 1.41
C VAL A 55 7.31 -8.05 0.58
N THR A 56 6.39 -8.55 -0.24
CA THR A 56 5.50 -7.74 -1.10
C THR A 56 4.30 -7.16 -0.35
N ARG A 57 4.41 -6.96 0.96
CA ARG A 57 3.30 -6.47 1.78
C ARG A 57 2.88 -5.07 1.32
N GLU A 58 1.63 -4.96 0.88
CA GLU A 58 1.05 -3.66 0.56
C GLU A 58 0.98 -2.77 1.81
N PRO A 59 1.14 -1.44 1.67
CA PRO A 59 0.90 -0.51 2.77
C PRO A 59 -0.53 -0.66 3.30
N SER A 60 -0.68 -0.57 4.62
CA SER A 60 -2.01 -0.61 5.26
C SER A 60 -2.84 0.62 4.92
N ASP A 61 -4.17 0.51 4.99
CA ASP A 61 -5.09 1.62 4.72
C ASP A 61 -4.79 2.83 5.65
N ALA A 62 -4.36 2.59 6.89
CA ALA A 62 -3.91 3.61 7.83
C ALA A 62 -2.63 4.33 7.38
N GLU A 63 -1.61 3.57 6.92
CA GLU A 63 -0.36 4.14 6.38
C GLU A 63 -0.62 4.97 5.12
N VAL A 64 -1.49 4.46 4.23
CA VAL A 64 -1.91 5.16 3.03
C VAL A 64 -2.66 6.44 3.37
N ALA A 65 -3.62 6.38 4.30
CA ALA A 65 -4.40 7.53 4.72
C ALA A 65 -3.52 8.65 5.30
N ALA A 66 -2.57 8.31 6.19
CA ALA A 66 -1.65 9.27 6.76
C ALA A 66 -0.74 9.91 5.70
N TYR A 67 -0.21 9.10 4.78
CA TYR A 67 0.63 9.58 3.69
C TYR A 67 -0.14 10.51 2.74
N VAL A 68 -1.33 10.10 2.31
CA VAL A 68 -2.19 10.89 1.42
C VAL A 68 -2.59 12.20 2.08
N HIS A 69 -2.99 12.19 3.35
CA HIS A 69 -3.34 13.40 4.10
C HIS A 69 -2.20 14.43 4.14
N GLY A 70 -0.97 13.96 4.38
CA GLY A 70 0.23 14.81 4.37
C GLY A 70 0.55 15.45 3.01
N MET A 71 0.09 14.84 1.92
CA MET A 71 0.27 15.33 0.55
C MET A 71 -0.89 16.21 0.05
N LEU A 72 -2.01 16.27 0.78
CA LEU A 72 -3.16 17.06 0.38
C LEU A 72 -2.90 18.57 0.56
N PRO A 73 -3.28 19.41 -0.42
CA PRO A 73 -3.24 20.86 -0.27
C PRO A 73 -4.09 21.34 0.93
N ARG A 74 -3.68 22.44 1.56
CA ARG A 74 -4.34 23.04 2.74
C ARG A 74 -5.88 23.14 2.69
N PRO A 75 -6.51 23.49 1.54
CA PRO A 75 -7.97 23.55 1.46
C PRO A 75 -8.68 22.22 1.72
N TRP A 76 -7.98 21.11 1.51
CA TRP A 76 -8.48 19.74 1.64
C TRP A 76 -8.00 19.07 2.92
N SER A 77 -6.74 19.31 3.32
CA SER A 77 -6.20 18.76 4.57
C SER A 77 -6.93 19.27 5.83
N GLY A 78 -7.59 20.44 5.74
CA GLY A 78 -8.45 20.98 6.80
C GLY A 78 -9.91 20.51 6.75
N ARG A 79 -10.36 19.91 5.64
CA ARG A 79 -11.73 19.39 5.47
C ARG A 79 -11.83 17.89 5.62
N CYS A 80 -10.73 17.20 5.37
CA CYS A 80 -10.64 15.75 5.37
C CYS A 80 -9.52 15.37 6.33
N ASP A 81 -9.86 14.62 7.38
CA ASP A 81 -8.88 14.08 8.31
C ASP A 81 -8.40 12.69 7.85
N VAL A 82 -7.32 12.22 8.47
CA VAL A 82 -6.73 10.91 8.16
C VAL A 82 -7.78 9.80 8.31
N ARG A 83 -8.65 9.89 9.31
CA ARG A 83 -9.65 8.87 9.61
C ARG A 83 -10.74 8.78 8.55
N ALA A 84 -11.18 9.89 7.98
CA ALA A 84 -12.12 9.89 6.86
C ALA A 84 -11.52 9.21 5.61
N ILE A 85 -10.23 9.44 5.33
CA ILE A 85 -9.52 8.79 4.22
C ILE A 85 -9.41 7.29 4.48
N GLU A 86 -9.06 6.88 5.70
CA GLU A 86 -8.96 5.47 6.09
C GLU A 86 -10.31 4.74 5.93
N ILE A 87 -11.40 5.33 6.43
CA ILE A 87 -12.76 4.76 6.28
C ILE A 87 -13.14 4.65 4.81
N ALA A 88 -12.81 5.64 3.99
CA ALA A 88 -13.08 5.60 2.55
C ALA A 88 -12.28 4.49 1.84
N LEU A 89 -11.00 4.32 2.19
CA LEU A 89 -10.16 3.22 1.68
C LEU A 89 -10.70 1.85 2.07
N GLU A 90 -11.10 1.69 3.33
CA GLU A 90 -11.72 0.46 3.82
C GLU A 90 -13.04 0.19 3.09
N GLY A 91 -13.86 1.22 2.89
CA GLY A 91 -15.09 1.15 2.12
C GLY A 91 -14.85 0.60 0.72
N VAL A 92 -13.89 1.15 -0.02
CA VAL A 92 -13.54 0.68 -1.37
C VAL A 92 -13.09 -0.79 -1.34
N ARG A 93 -12.26 -1.15 -0.36
CA ARG A 93 -11.75 -2.53 -0.20
C ARG A 93 -12.88 -3.53 0.07
N LEU A 94 -13.85 -3.19 0.91
CA LEU A 94 -14.96 -4.09 1.28
C LEU A 94 -16.01 -4.26 0.19
N HIS A 95 -16.22 -3.24 -0.65
CA HIS A 95 -17.23 -3.28 -1.72
C HIS A 95 -16.70 -3.88 -3.04
N GLY A 96 -15.48 -4.43 -3.04
CA GLY A 96 -14.89 -5.03 -4.23
C GLY A 96 -14.48 -3.99 -5.28
N GLY A 97 -14.08 -2.79 -4.83
CA GLY A 97 -13.50 -1.77 -5.69
C GLY A 97 -12.11 -2.16 -6.22
N ALA A 98 -11.29 -1.17 -6.56
CA ALA A 98 -9.96 -1.43 -7.13
C ALA A 98 -9.11 -2.40 -6.27
N THR A 99 -8.41 -3.32 -6.95
CA THR A 99 -7.54 -4.29 -6.27
C THR A 99 -6.18 -3.71 -5.90
N ASP A 100 -5.67 -2.75 -6.68
CA ASP A 100 -4.42 -2.07 -6.43
C ASP A 100 -4.60 -0.83 -5.52
N VAL A 101 -3.59 -0.53 -4.72
CA VAL A 101 -3.60 0.60 -3.76
C VAL A 101 -3.88 1.94 -4.45
N ASP A 102 -3.29 2.20 -5.63
CA ASP A 102 -3.43 3.48 -6.33
C ASP A 102 -4.88 3.70 -6.80
N GLY A 103 -5.51 2.64 -7.32
CA GLY A 103 -6.93 2.59 -7.65
C GLY A 103 -7.81 2.84 -6.42
N ARG A 104 -7.51 2.20 -5.29
CA ARG A 104 -8.26 2.38 -4.04
C ARG A 104 -8.19 3.83 -3.54
N VAL A 105 -7.01 4.45 -3.60
CA VAL A 105 -6.83 5.86 -3.23
C VAL A 105 -7.62 6.77 -4.15
N ARG A 106 -7.59 6.54 -5.46
CA ARG A 106 -8.34 7.34 -6.44
C ARG A 106 -9.84 7.29 -6.14
N GLU A 107 -10.39 6.10 -5.94
CA GLU A 107 -11.81 5.89 -5.69
C GLU A 107 -12.24 6.47 -4.33
N ALA A 108 -11.45 6.24 -3.27
CA ALA A 108 -11.71 6.77 -1.94
C ALA A 108 -11.73 8.31 -1.93
N LEU A 109 -10.73 8.95 -2.56
CA LEU A 109 -10.68 10.42 -2.64
C LEU A 109 -11.80 11.00 -3.52
N GLY A 110 -12.18 10.29 -4.58
CA GLY A 110 -13.35 10.62 -5.39
C GLY A 110 -14.65 10.57 -4.59
N GLY A 111 -14.84 9.54 -3.78
CA GLY A 111 -15.98 9.40 -2.86
C GLY A 111 -16.05 10.49 -1.79
N LEU A 112 -14.90 11.04 -1.40
CA LEU A 112 -14.79 12.19 -0.50
C LEU A 112 -14.99 13.55 -1.20
N GLY A 113 -15.27 13.55 -2.51
CA GLY A 113 -15.50 14.77 -3.29
C GLY A 113 -14.22 15.55 -3.62
N ILE A 114 -13.05 14.93 -3.49
CA ILE A 114 -11.77 15.56 -3.82
C ILE A 114 -11.48 15.30 -5.30
N PRO A 115 -11.45 16.33 -6.17
CA PRO A 115 -11.29 16.13 -7.60
C PRO A 115 -9.85 15.73 -7.91
N MET A 116 -9.62 14.44 -8.20
CA MET A 116 -8.33 13.90 -8.59
C MET A 116 -8.14 13.95 -10.11
N THR A 117 -6.93 14.26 -10.57
CA THR A 117 -6.50 14.06 -11.96
C THR A 117 -5.39 13.03 -12.01
N GLU A 118 -5.43 12.14 -13.00
CA GLU A 118 -4.30 11.27 -13.28
C GLU A 118 -3.07 12.13 -13.60
N ARG A 119 -1.90 11.75 -13.07
CA ARG A 119 -0.65 12.33 -13.55
C ARG A 119 -0.49 11.91 -14.99
N THR A 120 -0.74 12.83 -15.92
CA THR A 120 -0.24 12.70 -17.28
C THR A 120 1.28 12.72 -17.17
N LEU A 121 1.91 11.54 -17.19
CA LEU A 121 3.35 11.41 -17.38
C LEU A 121 3.64 11.98 -18.77
N THR A 122 3.99 13.26 -18.85
CA THR A 122 4.60 13.82 -20.06
C THR A 122 5.96 13.16 -20.19
N ALA A 123 6.07 12.29 -21.20
CA ALA A 123 7.30 11.68 -21.69
C ALA A 123 8.30 12.74 -22.16
#